data_AF-A0AAV5KN51-F1
#
_entry.id   AF-A0AAV5KN51-F1
#
_cell.length_a   1.000
_cell.length_b   1.000
_cell.length_c   1.000
_cell.angle_alpha   90.00
_cell.angle_beta   90.00
_cell.angle_gamma   90.00
#
_symmetry.space_group_name_H-M   'P 1'
#
loop_
_entity.id
_entity.type
_entity.pdbx_description
1 polymer ?
#
loop_
_entity_poly.entity_id
_entity_poly.type
_entity_poly.pdbx_seq_one_letter_code
_entity_poly.pdbx_strand_id
1 'polypeptide(L)'
;MKTNRTFYTDSNGRDFIKRIRDFRKDWDLQVNQPVAGNYYPINLGIYMQDDSTELSVLVDRSVGGSSLVDGQIELMLHRRLLHDDVRGVGEVLNETVCISDRCEGLTIQGKFYLRIDHIGEGAKWRRTVGQELYSPLLLAFAELDGNNWMDSHLVVELAPMEIRTFVIDFDYLRMFHA
;
A
#
# COMPACT_ATOMS: atom_id res chain seq x y z
N MET A 1 17.92 -10.70 8.95
CA MET A 1 17.10 -10.48 10.16
C MET A 1 16.72 -11.80 10.79
N LYS A 2 16.99 -11.97 12.08
CA LYS A 2 16.51 -13.12 12.86
C LYS A 2 15.16 -12.77 13.48
N THR A 3 14.07 -13.05 12.77
CA THR A 3 12.73 -12.64 13.18
C THR A 3 12.03 -13.65 14.08
N ASN A 4 12.61 -14.83 14.28
CA ASN A 4 12.09 -15.91 15.13
C ASN A 4 10.61 -16.21 14.83
N ARG A 5 10.32 -16.48 13.55
CA ARG A 5 8.97 -16.76 13.03
C ARG A 5 7.93 -15.65 13.24
N THR A 6 8.35 -14.47 13.70
CA THR A 6 7.45 -13.37 14.07
C THR A 6 7.42 -12.30 13.00
N PHE A 7 6.22 -11.83 12.70
CA PHE A 7 5.96 -10.65 11.87
C PHE A 7 4.69 -9.96 12.36
N TYR A 8 4.41 -8.76 11.87
CA TYR A 8 3.32 -7.93 12.36
C TYR A 8 2.51 -7.43 11.17
N THR A 9 1.19 -7.57 11.24
CA THR A 9 0.27 -7.03 10.23
C THR A 9 -0.73 -6.12 10.90
N ASP A 10 -1.18 -5.09 10.19
CA ASP A 10 -2.22 -4.21 10.72
C ASP A 10 -3.59 -4.90 10.81
N SER A 11 -4.48 -4.30 11.59
CA SER A 11 -5.89 -4.62 11.67
C SER A 11 -6.69 -3.41 11.21
N ASN A 12 -7.21 -3.47 9.98
CA ASN A 12 -8.02 -2.39 9.38
C ASN A 12 -7.31 -1.02 9.43
N GLY A 13 -6.01 -1.00 9.16
CA GLY A 13 -5.19 0.22 9.14
C GLY A 13 -4.84 0.79 10.51
N ARG A 14 -5.19 0.10 11.61
CA ARG A 14 -4.99 0.59 12.98
C ARG A 14 -3.91 -0.21 13.70
N ASP A 15 -4.29 -1.04 14.66
CA ASP A 15 -3.38 -1.78 15.53
C ASP A 15 -2.56 -2.81 14.75
N PHE A 16 -1.28 -2.94 15.09
CA PHE A 16 -0.43 -4.01 14.55
C PHE A 16 -0.51 -5.23 15.45
N ILE A 17 -0.91 -6.36 14.87
CA ILE A 17 -1.08 -7.62 15.57
C ILE A 17 0.14 -8.50 15.30
N LYS A 18 0.74 -9.02 16.37
CA LYS A 18 1.83 -10.01 16.30
C LYS A 18 1.31 -11.31 15.67
N ARG A 19 1.94 -11.75 14.59
CA ARG A 19 1.72 -13.02 13.91
C ARG A 19 2.93 -13.91 14.13
N ILE A 20 2.70 -15.19 14.37
CA ILE A 20 3.74 -16.21 14.53
C ILE A 20 3.43 -17.31 13.53
N ARG A 21 4.40 -17.63 12.67
CA ARG A 21 4.27 -18.69 11.66
C ARG A 21 3.90 -20.02 12.32
N ASP A 22 2.90 -20.70 11.77
CA ASP A 22 2.40 -22.02 12.20
C ASP A 22 1.88 -22.06 13.64
N PHE A 23 1.34 -20.94 14.15
CA PHE A 23 0.87 -20.85 15.53
C PHE A 23 -0.51 -20.20 15.65
N ARG A 24 -1.28 -20.65 16.66
CA ARG A 24 -2.55 -20.04 17.08
C ARG A 24 -2.56 -19.91 18.60
N LYS A 25 -3.11 -18.80 19.09
CA LYS A 25 -3.16 -18.51 20.53
C LYS A 25 -4.22 -19.34 21.25
N ASP A 26 -5.35 -19.55 20.60
CA ASP A 26 -6.56 -20.04 21.28
C ASP A 26 -6.71 -21.57 21.21
N TRP A 27 -5.93 -22.26 20.36
CA TRP A 27 -5.91 -23.72 20.24
C TRP A 27 -4.59 -24.25 19.69
N ASP A 28 -4.34 -25.54 19.85
CA ASP A 28 -3.19 -26.24 19.28
C ASP A 28 -3.40 -26.52 17.78
N LEU A 29 -2.63 -25.86 16.92
CA LEU A 29 -2.80 -25.89 15.46
C LEU A 29 -2.12 -27.11 14.85
N GLN A 30 -2.90 -27.96 14.17
CA GLN A 30 -2.37 -28.95 13.24
C GLN A 30 -2.16 -28.30 11.86
N VAL A 31 -0.91 -28.22 11.41
CA VAL A 31 -0.53 -27.50 10.19
C VAL A 31 -0.84 -28.34 8.96
N ASN A 32 -1.98 -28.08 8.33
CA ASN A 32 -2.37 -28.75 7.07
C ASN A 32 -1.94 -27.98 5.82
N GLN A 33 -1.76 -26.66 5.93
CA GLN A 33 -1.43 -25.76 4.83
C GLN A 33 -0.37 -24.74 5.28
N PRO A 34 0.93 -25.05 5.11
CA PRO A 34 2.02 -24.25 5.69
C PRO A 34 2.17 -22.86 5.04
N VAL A 35 1.63 -22.67 3.83
CA VAL A 35 1.63 -21.37 3.15
C VAL A 35 0.32 -20.63 3.43
N ALA A 36 -0.80 -21.17 2.92
CA ALA A 36 -2.10 -20.50 3.01
C ALA A 36 -2.55 -20.24 4.45
N GLY A 37 -2.21 -21.11 5.41
CA GLY A 37 -2.53 -20.92 6.82
C GLY A 37 -1.78 -19.76 7.50
N ASN A 38 -0.74 -19.22 6.87
CA ASN A 38 0.07 -18.13 7.40
C ASN A 38 -0.14 -16.79 6.66
N TYR A 39 -1.07 -16.73 5.70
CA TYR A 39 -1.43 -15.48 5.05
C TYR A 39 -2.42 -14.67 5.90
N TYR A 40 -2.16 -13.37 6.02
CA TYR A 40 -2.99 -12.42 6.76
C TYR A 40 -3.37 -11.22 5.89
N PRO A 41 -4.52 -10.57 6.16
CA PRO A 41 -4.89 -9.33 5.49
C PRO A 41 -3.97 -8.18 5.94
N ILE A 42 -3.60 -7.34 4.98
CA ILE A 42 -2.76 -6.16 5.17
C ILE A 42 -3.47 -4.99 4.47
N ASN A 43 -3.85 -3.97 5.22
CA ASN A 43 -4.54 -2.78 4.69
C ASN A 43 -3.67 -1.52 4.78
N LEU A 44 -2.80 -1.43 5.79
CA LEU A 44 -1.81 -0.37 5.94
C LEU A 44 -0.41 -0.89 5.66
N GLY A 45 -0.03 -2.01 6.27
CA GLY A 45 1.31 -2.53 6.10
C GLY A 45 1.64 -3.76 6.93
N ILE A 46 2.79 -4.32 6.60
CA ILE A 46 3.43 -5.45 7.27
C ILE A 46 4.83 -5.02 7.70
N TYR A 47 5.26 -5.47 8.87
CA TYR A 47 6.64 -5.29 9.26
C TYR A 47 7.19 -6.49 10.01
N MET A 48 8.50 -6.57 10.06
CA MET A 48 9.25 -7.50 10.89
C MET A 48 10.39 -6.76 11.56
N GLN A 49 10.90 -7.30 12.65
CA GLN A 49 12.04 -6.74 13.36
C GLN A 49 12.94 -7.86 13.88
N ASP A 50 14.22 -7.56 14.01
CA ASP A 50 15.17 -8.30 14.83
C ASP A 50 15.64 -7.43 16.00
N ASP A 51 16.77 -7.76 16.62
CA ASP A 51 17.25 -7.05 17.81
C ASP A 51 17.75 -5.63 17.53
N SER A 52 18.03 -5.26 16.27
CA SER A 52 18.63 -3.98 15.91
C SER A 52 17.89 -3.21 14.82
N THR A 53 17.20 -3.91 13.94
CA THR A 53 16.61 -3.35 12.72
C THR A 53 15.15 -3.76 12.54
N GLU A 54 14.41 -2.90 11.87
CA GLU A 54 13.02 -3.10 11.54
C GLU A 54 12.80 -2.86 10.04
N LEU A 55 12.21 -3.84 9.36
CA LEU A 55 11.85 -3.76 7.95
C LEU A 55 10.33 -3.62 7.86
N SER A 56 9.89 -2.52 7.26
CA SER A 56 8.47 -2.20 7.09
C SER A 56 8.10 -2.05 5.62
N VAL A 57 6.92 -2.55 5.27
CA VAL A 57 6.32 -2.41 3.95
C VAL A 57 4.91 -1.86 4.10
N LEU A 58 4.63 -0.71 3.48
CA LEU A 58 3.28 -0.15 3.35
C LEU A 58 2.70 -0.47 1.98
N VAL A 59 1.38 -0.61 1.95
CA VAL A 59 0.61 -1.02 0.76
C VAL A 59 -0.30 0.12 0.31
N ASP A 60 -0.56 0.24 -0.99
CA ASP A 60 -1.51 1.21 -1.53
C ASP A 60 -2.98 0.72 -1.53
N ARG A 61 -3.18 -0.58 -1.27
CA ARG A 61 -4.48 -1.25 -1.22
C ARG A 61 -4.41 -2.50 -0.34
N SER A 62 -5.58 -3.01 0.02
CA SER A 62 -5.71 -4.28 0.73
C SER A 62 -5.10 -5.44 -0.05
N VAL A 63 -4.14 -6.14 0.55
CA VAL A 63 -3.49 -7.33 -0.02
C VAL A 63 -3.34 -8.41 1.03
N GLY A 64 -3.12 -9.65 0.58
CA GLY A 64 -2.67 -10.73 1.45
C GLY A 64 -1.16 -10.77 1.54
N GLY A 65 -0.61 -11.03 2.72
CA GLY A 65 0.84 -11.24 2.86
C GLY A 65 1.23 -12.10 4.05
N SER A 66 2.51 -12.47 4.08
CA SER A 66 3.06 -13.37 5.08
C SER A 66 4.59 -13.22 5.26
N SER A 67 5.13 -13.98 6.20
CA SER A 67 6.55 -14.24 6.39
C SER A 67 6.78 -15.76 6.51
N LEU A 68 6.91 -16.44 5.36
CA LEU A 68 7.06 -17.89 5.29
C LEU A 68 8.42 -18.40 5.73
N VAL A 69 9.45 -17.54 5.63
CA VAL A 69 10.81 -17.80 6.10
C VAL A 69 11.27 -16.60 6.94
N ASP A 70 12.11 -16.86 7.95
CA ASP A 70 12.64 -15.80 8.80
C ASP A 70 13.43 -14.78 7.98
N GLY A 71 13.15 -13.49 8.20
CA GLY A 71 13.74 -12.40 7.42
C GLY A 71 13.12 -12.16 6.04
N GLN A 72 12.03 -12.86 5.68
CA GLN A 72 11.31 -12.67 4.41
C GLN A 72 9.90 -12.10 4.63
N ILE A 73 9.52 -11.08 3.86
CA ILE A 73 8.13 -10.65 3.68
C ILE A 73 7.73 -10.99 2.25
N GLU A 74 6.51 -11.48 2.08
CA GLU A 74 5.88 -11.64 0.77
C GLU A 74 4.48 -11.03 0.76
N LEU A 75 4.10 -10.49 -0.39
CA LEU A 75 2.79 -9.90 -0.65
C LEU A 75 2.21 -10.54 -1.91
N MET A 76 0.94 -10.92 -1.85
CA MET A 76 0.19 -11.42 -3.00
C MET A 76 -0.33 -10.23 -3.79
N LEU A 77 0.30 -9.97 -4.93
CA LEU A 77 0.03 -8.78 -5.73
C LEU A 77 -1.24 -8.90 -6.57
N HIS A 78 -1.41 -10.04 -7.24
CA HIS A 78 -2.53 -10.30 -8.14
C HIS A 78 -2.76 -11.82 -8.22
N ARG A 79 -3.98 -12.24 -8.51
CA ARG A 79 -4.40 -13.64 -8.61
C ARG A 79 -5.28 -13.83 -9.84
N ARG A 80 -5.10 -14.95 -10.52
CA ARG A 80 -5.96 -15.43 -11.60
C ARG A 80 -6.12 -16.94 -11.43
N LEU A 81 -7.36 -17.42 -11.41
CA LEU A 81 -7.72 -18.82 -11.17
C LEU A 81 -8.52 -19.35 -12.37
N LEU A 82 -8.31 -20.62 -12.70
CA LEU A 82 -9.01 -21.32 -13.78
C LEU A 82 -10.17 -22.20 -13.27
N HIS A 83 -10.33 -22.29 -11.95
CA HIS A 83 -11.33 -23.11 -11.28
C HIS A 83 -12.00 -22.32 -10.14
N ASP A 84 -13.30 -22.56 -9.99
CA ASP A 84 -14.12 -22.02 -8.90
C ASP A 84 -13.81 -22.79 -7.61
N ASP A 85 -13.94 -22.13 -6.47
CA ASP A 85 -13.66 -22.71 -5.17
C ASP A 85 -14.89 -23.39 -4.51
N VAL A 86 -16.01 -23.41 -5.22
CA VAL A 86 -17.29 -24.03 -4.82
C VAL A 86 -17.83 -23.43 -3.52
N ARG A 87 -17.65 -22.10 -3.34
CA ARG A 87 -18.17 -21.35 -2.18
C ARG A 87 -19.40 -20.49 -2.47
N GLY A 88 -19.96 -20.58 -3.69
CA GLY A 88 -21.30 -20.07 -4.03
C GLY A 88 -21.33 -18.94 -5.04
N VAL A 89 -20.17 -18.39 -5.43
CA VAL A 89 -20.07 -17.36 -6.47
C VAL A 89 -20.37 -17.96 -7.86
N GLY A 90 -19.89 -19.16 -8.14
CA GLY A 90 -20.24 -19.91 -9.36
C GLY A 90 -19.50 -19.44 -10.62
N GLU A 91 -18.41 -18.70 -10.46
CA GLU A 91 -17.54 -18.26 -11.54
C GLU A 91 -16.07 -18.28 -11.09
N VAL A 92 -15.18 -18.42 -12.06
CA VAL A 92 -13.73 -18.45 -11.82
C VAL A 92 -13.21 -17.02 -11.66
N LEU A 93 -12.25 -16.80 -10.75
CA LEU A 93 -11.55 -15.52 -10.64
C LEU A 93 -10.59 -15.32 -11.82
N ASN A 94 -11.13 -14.95 -12.98
CA ASN A 94 -10.43 -14.90 -14.26
C ASN A 94 -10.68 -13.56 -14.98
N GLU A 95 -10.34 -12.46 -14.32
CA GLU A 95 -10.62 -11.12 -14.82
C GLU A 95 -9.86 -10.80 -16.13
N THR A 96 -10.60 -10.27 -17.11
CA THR A 96 -10.07 -9.91 -18.43
C THR A 96 -10.56 -8.53 -18.87
N VAL A 97 -9.73 -7.82 -19.63
CA VAL A 97 -10.10 -6.59 -20.33
C VAL A 97 -10.25 -6.90 -21.82
N CYS A 98 -11.38 -6.56 -22.41
CA CYS A 98 -11.66 -6.82 -23.82
C CYS A 98 -11.80 -5.50 -24.60
N ILE A 99 -11.10 -5.39 -25.72
CA ILE A 99 -11.23 -4.28 -26.69
C ILE A 99 -11.56 -4.91 -28.04
N SER A 100 -12.74 -4.61 -28.57
CA SER A 100 -13.32 -5.30 -29.73
C SER A 100 -13.33 -6.83 -29.49
N ASP A 101 -12.81 -7.64 -30.43
CA ASP A 101 -12.78 -9.10 -30.31
C ASP A 101 -11.53 -9.66 -29.60
N ARG A 102 -10.72 -8.80 -28.98
CA ARG A 102 -9.50 -9.22 -28.28
C ARG A 102 -9.66 -9.03 -26.78
N CYS A 103 -9.56 -10.14 -26.03
CA CYS A 103 -9.58 -10.16 -24.58
C CYS A 103 -8.21 -10.55 -24.03
N GLU A 104 -7.70 -9.74 -23.11
CA GLU A 104 -6.43 -9.97 -22.41
C GLU A 104 -6.67 -10.04 -20.90
N GLY A 105 -5.72 -10.62 -20.16
CA GLY A 105 -5.81 -10.67 -18.70
C GLY A 105 -5.79 -9.27 -18.11
N LEU A 106 -6.60 -9.03 -17.07
CA LEU A 106 -6.57 -7.76 -16.35
C LEU A 106 -5.13 -7.47 -15.88
N THR A 107 -4.68 -6.23 -16.08
CA THR A 107 -3.39 -5.76 -15.57
C THR A 107 -3.65 -4.74 -14.49
N ILE A 108 -2.98 -4.91 -13.34
CA ILE A 108 -3.03 -3.94 -12.24
C ILE A 108 -1.70 -3.20 -12.14
N GLN A 109 -1.77 -1.96 -11.69
CA GLN A 109 -0.62 -1.20 -11.25
C GLN A 109 -0.83 -0.83 -9.79
N GLY A 110 0.19 -1.06 -8.97
CA GLY A 110 0.18 -0.72 -7.54
C GLY A 110 1.54 -0.25 -7.06
N LYS A 111 1.57 0.43 -5.92
CA LYS A 111 2.76 0.96 -5.27
C LYS A 111 2.94 0.34 -3.89
N PHE A 112 4.18 -0.01 -3.57
CA PHE A 112 4.58 -0.50 -2.27
C PHE A 112 5.74 0.35 -1.78
N TYR A 113 5.72 0.67 -0.50
CA TYR A 113 6.71 1.56 0.10
C TYR A 113 7.48 0.75 1.13
N LEU A 114 8.79 0.62 0.91
CA LEU A 114 9.67 -0.15 1.78
C LEU A 114 10.59 0.81 2.52
N ARG A 115 10.79 0.55 3.81
CA ARG A 115 11.78 1.25 4.62
C ARG A 115 12.40 0.33 5.65
N ILE A 116 13.69 0.53 5.87
CA ILE A 116 14.47 -0.10 6.94
C ILE A 116 14.83 0.98 7.93
N ASP A 117 14.50 0.77 9.20
CA ASP A 117 14.76 1.69 10.29
C ASP A 117 15.46 0.96 11.44
N HIS A 118 16.10 1.73 12.34
CA HIS A 118 16.51 1.20 13.64
C HIS A 118 15.27 0.90 14.51
N ILE A 119 15.42 -0.05 15.43
CA ILE A 119 14.33 -0.43 16.32
C ILE A 119 13.79 0.80 17.09
N GLY A 120 12.49 1.01 17.04
CA GLY A 120 11.81 2.14 17.67
C GLY A 120 11.51 3.33 16.74
N GLU A 121 12.22 3.48 15.62
CA GLU A 121 11.98 4.59 14.68
C GLU A 121 10.92 4.27 13.62
N GLY A 122 10.79 2.98 13.24
CA GLY A 122 9.89 2.55 12.17
C GLY A 122 8.41 2.88 12.42
N ALA A 123 7.98 2.88 13.68
CA ALA A 123 6.59 3.19 14.05
C ALA A 123 6.16 4.59 13.60
N LYS A 124 7.05 5.59 13.76
CA LYS A 124 6.78 6.97 13.33
C LYS A 124 6.58 7.02 11.82
N TRP A 125 7.48 6.39 11.06
CA TRP A 125 7.37 6.36 9.60
C TRP A 125 6.09 5.68 9.12
N ARG A 126 5.78 4.47 9.64
CA ARG A 126 4.57 3.73 9.24
C ARG A 126 3.28 4.54 9.47
N ARG A 127 3.22 5.30 10.57
CA ARG A 127 2.04 6.11 10.90
C ARG A 127 1.96 7.39 10.07
N THR A 128 3.06 8.13 9.96
CA THR A 128 3.08 9.39 9.20
C THR A 128 2.87 9.12 7.71
N VAL A 129 3.69 8.25 7.11
CA VAL A 129 3.59 7.95 5.68
C VAL A 129 2.34 7.15 5.36
N GLY A 130 1.89 6.25 6.24
CA GLY A 130 0.60 5.58 6.09
C GLY A 130 -0.58 6.55 5.93
N GLN A 131 -0.59 7.64 6.70
CA GLN A 131 -1.61 8.67 6.58
C GLN A 131 -1.47 9.50 5.30
N GLU A 132 -0.24 9.84 4.90
CA GLU A 132 0.03 10.56 3.64
C GLU A 132 -0.40 9.73 2.41
N LEU A 133 -0.20 8.40 2.45
CA LEU A 133 -0.66 7.49 1.40
C LEU A 133 -2.18 7.41 1.32
N TYR A 134 -2.86 7.41 2.47
CA TYR A 134 -4.32 7.36 2.54
C TYR A 134 -4.96 8.71 2.13
N SER A 135 -4.27 9.82 2.34
CA SER A 135 -4.77 11.17 2.07
C SER A 135 -3.76 11.96 1.21
N PRO A 136 -3.63 11.61 -0.08
CA PRO A 136 -2.72 12.30 -0.99
C PRO A 136 -3.22 13.72 -1.31
N LEU A 137 -2.32 14.56 -1.82
CA LEU A 137 -2.66 15.89 -2.32
C LEU A 137 -3.64 15.79 -3.51
N LEU A 138 -4.66 16.64 -3.50
CA LEU A 138 -5.58 16.81 -4.62
C LEU A 138 -5.04 17.90 -5.55
N LEU A 139 -4.81 17.54 -6.82
CA LEU A 139 -4.37 18.48 -7.85
C LEU A 139 -5.58 19.03 -8.59
N ALA A 140 -5.64 20.36 -8.74
CA ALA A 140 -6.64 21.06 -9.54
C ALA A 140 -5.94 21.87 -10.62
N PHE A 141 -6.46 21.80 -11.85
CA PHE A 141 -5.91 22.49 -13.01
C PHE A 141 -6.95 23.47 -13.56
N ALA A 142 -6.53 24.70 -13.83
CA ALA A 142 -7.35 25.72 -14.48
C ALA A 142 -6.54 26.33 -15.64
N GLU A 143 -7.19 26.50 -16.78
CA GLU A 143 -6.62 27.22 -17.92
C GLU A 143 -6.76 28.73 -17.68
N LEU A 144 -5.66 29.47 -17.82
CA LEU A 144 -5.63 30.92 -17.69
C LEU A 144 -5.41 31.56 -19.06
N ASP A 145 -6.26 32.51 -19.43
CA ASP A 145 -6.12 33.27 -20.67
C ASP A 145 -4.84 34.12 -20.64
N GLY A 146 -4.00 33.94 -21.68
CA GLY A 146 -2.59 34.31 -21.71
C GLY A 146 -2.23 35.80 -21.79
N ASN A 147 -3.05 36.72 -21.29
CA ASN A 147 -2.79 38.17 -21.42
C ASN A 147 -2.35 38.88 -20.13
N ASN A 148 -2.41 38.25 -18.95
CA ASN A 148 -1.93 38.85 -17.68
C ASN A 148 -1.09 37.84 -16.88
N TRP A 149 0.17 37.66 -17.29
CA TRP A 149 1.10 36.73 -16.63
C TRP A 149 1.69 37.30 -15.32
N MET A 150 1.48 38.59 -15.03
CA MET A 150 2.04 39.28 -13.86
C MET A 150 1.12 39.33 -12.64
N ASP A 151 -0.10 38.81 -12.73
CA ASP A 151 -1.12 38.94 -11.66
C ASP A 151 -1.51 37.59 -11.02
N SER A 152 -0.63 36.60 -11.10
CA SER A 152 -0.84 35.23 -10.58
C SER A 152 -0.70 35.13 -9.05
N HIS A 153 -1.27 36.09 -8.30
CA HIS A 153 -1.43 35.96 -6.86
C HIS A 153 -2.87 35.58 -6.52
N LEU A 154 -3.13 34.27 -6.43
CA LEU A 154 -4.35 33.78 -5.79
C LEU A 154 -4.17 33.91 -4.27
N VAL A 155 -4.67 35.00 -3.69
CA VAL A 155 -4.73 35.17 -2.23
C VAL A 155 -5.88 34.31 -1.70
N VAL A 156 -5.53 33.24 -0.98
CA VAL A 156 -6.51 32.41 -0.26
C VAL A 156 -6.46 32.82 1.21
N GLU A 157 -7.55 33.43 1.70
CA GLU A 157 -7.72 33.80 3.10
C GLU A 157 -8.09 32.55 3.92
N LEU A 158 -7.35 32.28 5.00
CA LEU A 158 -7.39 31.00 5.71
C LEU A 158 -8.40 31.01 6.86
N ALA A 159 -9.37 30.10 6.85
CA ALA A 159 -10.13 29.72 8.04
C ALA A 159 -9.54 28.47 8.73
N PRO A 160 -9.71 28.28 10.04
CA PRO A 160 -9.22 27.08 10.73
C PRO A 160 -10.00 25.84 10.25
N MET A 161 -9.27 24.79 9.87
CA MET A 161 -9.75 23.52 9.24
C MET A 161 -10.08 23.57 7.73
N GLU A 162 -9.25 24.20 6.91
CA GLU A 162 -9.37 24.11 5.45
C GLU A 162 -8.31 23.24 4.78
N ILE A 163 -8.72 22.54 3.71
CA ILE A 163 -7.87 21.78 2.79
C ILE A 163 -6.85 22.75 2.19
N ARG A 164 -5.56 22.46 2.39
CA ARG A 164 -4.48 23.31 1.91
C ARG A 164 -4.24 23.04 0.43
N THR A 165 -4.63 23.97 -0.43
CA THR A 165 -4.22 24.00 -1.84
C THR A 165 -2.88 24.70 -1.93
N PHE A 166 -1.84 23.98 -2.37
CA PHE A 166 -0.55 24.57 -2.73
C PHE A 166 -0.49 24.67 -4.25
N VAL A 167 -0.23 25.87 -4.78
CA VAL A 167 0.00 26.08 -6.21
C VAL A 167 1.47 25.78 -6.49
N ILE A 168 1.74 24.80 -7.35
CA ILE A 168 3.08 24.53 -7.88
C ILE A 168 3.14 25.17 -9.26
N ASP A 169 3.91 26.25 -9.37
CA ASP A 169 4.19 26.91 -10.65
C ASP A 169 5.27 26.11 -11.41
N PHE A 170 4.96 25.70 -12.64
CA PHE A 170 5.85 24.92 -13.51
C PHE A 170 6.53 25.78 -14.59
N ASP A 171 6.58 27.11 -14.46
CA ASP A 171 7.21 28.00 -15.44
C ASP A 171 8.73 27.79 -15.62
N TYR A 172 9.37 26.91 -14.84
CA TYR A 172 10.80 26.60 -15.00
C TYR A 172 11.15 25.76 -16.24
N LEU A 173 10.18 25.24 -17.00
CA LEU A 173 10.44 24.47 -18.23
C LEU A 173 10.55 25.30 -19.51
N ARG A 174 10.25 26.61 -19.49
CA ARG A 174 10.50 27.48 -20.66
C ARG A 174 11.94 27.99 -20.77
N MET A 175 12.83 27.68 -19.81
CA MET A 175 14.25 28.05 -19.91
C MET A 175 15.09 27.16 -20.86
N PHE A 176 14.50 26.13 -21.50
CA PHE A 176 15.22 25.22 -22.41
C PHE A 176 14.75 25.18 -23.87
N HIS A 177 13.95 26.15 -24.32
CA HIS A 177 13.77 26.36 -25.77
C HIS A 177 14.41 27.69 -26.19
N ALA A 178 15.64 27.57 -26.70
CA ALA A 178 16.26 28.50 -27.64
C ALA A 178 15.66 28.35 -29.04
#